data_AF-A0AA35T7U3-F1
#
_entry.id   AF-A0AA35T7U3-F1
#
_cell.length_a   1.000
_cell.length_b   1.000
_cell.length_c   1.000
_cell.angle_alpha   90.00
_cell.angle_beta   90.00
_cell.angle_gamma   90.00
#
_symmetry.space_group_name_H-M   'P 1'
#
loop_
_entity.id
_entity.type
_entity.pdbx_description
1 polymer ?
#
loop_
_entity_poly.entity_id
_entity_poly.type
_entity_poly.pdbx_seq_one_letter_code
_entity_poly.pdbx_strand_id
1 'polypeptide(L)'
;MGIVEGKRKWTKGNSQEVRSLFQHLKVRYPTYILKVHKLKEEYEALHEKFPEVRVHSEEFKRRIKAFQAGLIELETQLHDNLQKHAPVMDNDNVDGVAKKVLWSNRQIELTQLNTALKALEDSESPIVPESYRSVLNRIHGDFKRLDGGVTLYHELLTACTSETAAFEAILALKQEVEELDALLSQHETELQELETDTQTRYELSEVALSMFQERFEAFKAGCEFW
;
A
#
# COMPACT_ATOMS: atom_id res chain seq x y z
N MET A 1 58.06 32.77 18.11
CA MET A 1 57.46 31.62 17.40
C MET A 1 56.06 32.03 16.99
N GLY A 2 55.87 32.43 15.74
CA GLY A 2 54.55 32.79 15.20
C GLY A 2 54.00 31.62 14.40
N ILE A 3 52.88 31.04 14.83
CA ILE A 3 52.12 30.10 14.02
C ILE A 3 51.33 30.94 13.03
N VAL A 4 51.75 30.90 11.76
CA VAL A 4 50.98 31.44 10.64
C VAL A 4 49.81 30.48 10.43
N GLU A 5 48.62 30.85 10.90
CA GLU A 5 47.37 30.25 10.45
C GLU A 5 47.19 30.59 8.96
N GLY A 6 47.79 29.75 8.12
CA GLY A 6 47.64 29.85 6.67
C GLY A 6 46.20 29.57 6.29
N LYS A 7 45.40 30.62 6.07
CA LYS A 7 44.16 30.54 5.30
C LYS A 7 44.50 29.84 3.98
N ARG A 8 44.09 28.58 3.81
CA ARG A 8 44.23 27.85 2.53
C ARG A 8 43.61 28.73 1.45
N LYS A 9 44.45 29.28 0.56
CA LYS A 9 44.00 30.15 -0.53
C LYS A 9 43.09 29.33 -1.45
N TRP A 10 41.92 29.89 -1.75
CA TRP A 10 41.01 29.33 -2.74
C TRP A 10 41.75 29.11 -4.07
N THR A 11 41.67 27.89 -4.60
CA THR A 11 42.19 27.61 -5.94
C THR A 11 41.17 28.06 -6.99
N LYS A 12 41.63 28.31 -8.22
CA LYS A 12 40.74 28.62 -9.35
C LYS A 12 39.71 27.51 -9.59
N GLY A 13 40.07 26.25 -9.32
CA GLY A 13 39.17 25.10 -9.37
C GLY A 13 38.06 25.18 -8.33
N ASN A 14 38.41 25.46 -7.06
CA ASN A 14 37.45 25.59 -5.97
C ASN A 14 36.42 26.70 -6.25
N SER A 15 36.87 27.85 -6.76
CA SER A 15 35.98 28.96 -7.11
C SER A 15 35.00 28.59 -8.23
N GLN A 16 35.43 27.79 -9.22
CA GLN A 16 34.58 27.35 -10.31
C GLN A 16 33.55 26.31 -9.83
N GLU A 17 33.95 25.40 -8.94
CA GLU A 17 33.08 24.40 -8.34
C GLU A 17 31.99 25.05 -7.47
N VAL A 18 32.35 25.99 -6.58
CA VAL A 18 31.38 26.71 -5.75
C VAL A 18 30.42 27.54 -6.60
N ARG A 19 30.92 28.18 -7.66
CA ARG A 19 30.04 28.93 -8.59
C ARG A 19 29.06 27.99 -9.30
N SER A 20 29.51 26.80 -9.72
CA SER A 20 28.63 25.79 -10.30
C SER A 20 27.58 25.34 -9.28
N LEU A 21 28.00 24.98 -8.07
CA LEU A 21 27.11 24.57 -6.97
C LEU A 21 26.05 25.63 -6.69
N PHE A 22 26.43 26.90 -6.56
CA PHE A 22 25.52 28.00 -6.33
C PHE A 22 24.42 28.13 -7.40
N GLN A 23 24.76 27.97 -8.68
CA GLN A 23 23.77 28.04 -9.76
C GLN A 23 22.76 26.88 -9.68
N HIS A 24 23.21 25.68 -9.34
CA HIS A 24 22.32 24.53 -9.16
C HIS A 24 21.42 24.70 -7.92
N LEU A 25 21.97 25.19 -6.81
CA LEU A 25 21.23 25.38 -5.56
C LEU A 25 20.09 26.40 -5.67
N LYS A 26 20.25 27.44 -6.50
CA LYS A 26 19.17 28.41 -6.74
C LYS A 26 17.88 27.79 -7.26
N VAL A 27 18.00 26.71 -8.04
CA VAL A 27 16.85 25.98 -8.57
C VAL A 27 16.42 24.90 -7.58
N ARG A 28 17.38 24.14 -7.03
CA ARG A 28 17.07 23.04 -6.10
C ARG A 28 16.41 23.51 -4.81
N TYR A 29 16.81 24.64 -4.24
CA TYR A 29 16.31 25.08 -2.94
C TYR A 29 14.79 25.33 -2.92
N PRO A 30 14.22 26.15 -3.84
CA PRO A 30 12.77 26.28 -3.95
C PRO A 30 12.08 24.95 -4.24
N THR A 31 12.66 24.10 -5.09
CA THR A 31 12.10 22.77 -5.41
C THR A 31 12.07 21.85 -4.19
N TYR A 32 13.10 21.89 -3.34
CA TYR A 32 13.18 21.11 -2.11
C TYR A 32 12.05 21.48 -1.15
N ILE A 33 11.83 22.78 -0.92
CA ILE A 33 10.74 23.28 -0.06
C ILE A 33 9.39 22.75 -0.56
N LEU A 34 9.14 22.85 -1.87
CA LEU A 34 7.90 22.38 -2.48
C LEU A 34 7.73 20.87 -2.33
N LYS A 35 8.80 20.09 -2.54
CA LYS A 35 8.77 18.63 -2.38
C LYS A 35 8.50 18.22 -0.93
N VAL A 36 9.13 18.87 0.05
CA VAL A 36 8.86 18.59 1.47
C VAL A 36 7.41 18.92 1.82
N HIS A 37 6.85 20.02 1.29
CA HIS A 37 5.44 20.36 1.51
C HIS A 37 4.52 19.31 0.89
N LYS A 38 4.76 18.93 -0.37
CA LYS A 38 4.00 17.89 -1.08
C LYS A 38 4.05 16.54 -0.35
N LEU A 39 5.23 16.15 0.15
CA LEU A 39 5.39 14.92 0.93
C LEU A 39 4.50 14.93 2.19
N LYS A 40 4.36 16.08 2.86
CA LYS A 40 3.48 16.23 4.02
C LYS A 40 2.01 16.13 3.64
N GLU A 41 1.60 16.76 2.54
CA GLU A 41 0.23 16.66 2.02
C GLU A 41 -0.13 15.21 1.66
N GLU A 42 0.77 14.51 0.95
CA GLU A 42 0.59 13.09 0.59
C GLU A 42 0.52 12.20 1.83
N TYR A 43 1.37 12.47 2.82
CA TYR A 43 1.34 11.78 4.11
C TYR A 43 0.01 11.98 4.83
N GLU A 44 -0.48 13.21 4.92
CA GLU A 44 -1.74 13.52 5.60
C GLU A 44 -2.91 12.84 4.90
N ALA A 45 -2.98 12.94 3.56
CA ALA A 45 -4.02 12.28 2.77
C ALA A 45 -4.02 10.76 2.96
N LEU A 46 -2.85 10.13 2.98
CA LEU A 46 -2.72 8.69 3.25
C LEU A 46 -3.12 8.34 4.68
N HIS A 47 -2.64 9.11 5.66
CA HIS A 47 -2.96 8.91 7.07
C HIS A 47 -4.47 9.04 7.34
N GLU A 48 -5.17 9.97 6.67
CA GLU A 48 -6.62 10.13 6.75
C GLU A 48 -7.39 8.98 6.10
N LYS A 49 -6.89 8.43 4.99
CA LYS A 49 -7.49 7.24 4.33
C LYS A 49 -7.29 5.95 5.12
N PHE A 50 -6.25 5.87 5.95
CA PHE A 50 -5.89 4.62 6.63
C PHE A 50 -7.00 4.01 7.51
N PRO A 51 -7.73 4.78 8.35
CA PRO A 51 -8.89 4.27 9.06
C PRO A 51 -9.95 3.64 8.15
N GLU A 52 -10.22 4.24 6.98
CA GLU A 52 -11.21 3.73 6.02
C GLU A 52 -10.78 2.38 5.44
N VAL A 53 -9.52 2.26 5.04
CA VAL A 53 -8.94 1.01 4.53
C VAL A 53 -9.00 -0.09 5.59
N ARG A 54 -8.76 0.25 6.85
CA ARG A 54 -8.86 -0.70 7.95
C ARG A 54 -10.31 -1.16 8.15
N VAL A 55 -11.28 -0.25 8.15
CA VAL A 55 -12.69 -0.60 8.26
C VAL A 55 -13.10 -1.51 7.11
N HIS A 56 -12.66 -1.20 5.89
CA HIS A 56 -12.92 -2.04 4.72
C HIS A 56 -12.32 -3.44 4.85
N SER A 57 -11.08 -3.55 5.35
CA SER A 57 -10.43 -4.84 5.62
C SER A 57 -11.18 -5.67 6.66
N GLU A 58 -11.64 -5.03 7.74
CA GLU A 58 -12.44 -5.70 8.77
C GLU A 58 -13.81 -6.13 8.22
N GLU A 59 -14.44 -5.31 7.37
CA GLU A 59 -15.68 -5.66 6.69
C GLU A 59 -15.51 -6.82 5.70
N PHE A 60 -14.45 -6.80 4.88
CA PHE A 60 -14.10 -7.90 3.98
C PHE A 60 -14.01 -9.21 4.75
N LYS A 61 -13.23 -9.25 5.85
CA LYS A 61 -13.10 -10.44 6.71
C LYS A 61 -14.44 -10.88 7.29
N ARG A 62 -15.30 -9.93 7.68
CA ARG A 62 -16.64 -10.25 8.17
C ARG A 62 -17.50 -10.88 7.07
N ARG A 63 -17.45 -10.36 5.83
CA ARG A 63 -18.19 -10.92 4.68
C ARG A 63 -17.70 -12.31 4.30
N ILE A 64 -16.39 -12.54 4.26
CA ILE A 64 -15.81 -13.88 4.04
C ILE A 64 -16.36 -14.89 5.06
N LYS A 65 -16.35 -14.54 6.35
CA LYS A 65 -16.92 -15.41 7.40
C LYS A 65 -18.42 -15.67 7.21
N ALA A 66 -19.17 -14.66 6.78
CA ALA A 66 -20.59 -14.82 6.47
C ALA A 66 -20.82 -15.79 5.29
N PHE A 67 -20.01 -15.69 4.23
CA PHE A 67 -20.04 -16.63 3.12
C PHE A 67 -19.63 -18.05 3.54
N GLN A 68 -18.60 -18.20 4.39
CA GLN A 68 -18.20 -19.50 4.93
C GLN A 68 -19.35 -20.14 5.72
N ALA A 69 -20.00 -19.39 6.60
CA ALA A 69 -21.15 -19.87 7.36
C ALA A 69 -22.32 -20.24 6.44
N GLY A 70 -22.62 -19.42 5.43
CA GLY A 70 -23.68 -19.69 4.46
C GLY A 70 -23.41 -20.93 3.59
N LEU A 71 -22.17 -21.17 3.19
CA LEU A 71 -21.80 -22.40 2.46
C LEU A 71 -21.94 -23.65 3.33
N ILE A 72 -21.58 -23.58 4.62
CA ILE A 72 -21.77 -24.68 5.57
C ILE A 72 -23.27 -24.97 5.77
N GLU A 73 -24.09 -23.92 5.87
CA GLU A 73 -25.54 -24.07 5.96
C GLU A 73 -26.12 -24.74 4.72
N LEU A 74 -25.72 -24.29 3.52
CA LEU A 74 -26.14 -24.89 2.25
C LEU A 74 -25.68 -26.35 2.11
N GLU A 75 -24.46 -26.67 2.54
CA GLU A 75 -23.96 -28.05 2.56
C GLU A 75 -24.82 -28.94 3.47
N THR A 76 -25.16 -28.43 4.66
CA THR A 76 -26.02 -29.15 5.62
C THR A 76 -27.42 -29.36 5.05
N GLN A 77 -28.03 -28.32 4.45
CA GLN A 77 -29.35 -28.41 3.83
C GLN A 77 -29.37 -29.39 2.66
N LEU A 78 -28.35 -29.36 1.79
CA LEU A 78 -28.21 -30.30 0.67
C LEU A 78 -28.04 -31.74 1.16
N HIS A 79 -27.29 -31.96 2.24
CA HIS A 79 -27.11 -33.28 2.85
C HIS A 79 -28.42 -33.81 3.45
N ASP A 80 -29.12 -32.98 4.23
CA ASP A 80 -30.41 -33.33 4.85
C ASP A 80 -31.47 -33.65 3.80
N ASN A 81 -31.55 -32.86 2.72
CA ASN A 81 -32.47 -33.11 1.61
C ASN A 81 -32.14 -34.42 0.91
N LEU A 82 -30.85 -34.73 0.69
CA LEU A 82 -30.48 -36.02 0.12
C LEU A 82 -30.87 -37.19 1.03
N GLN A 83 -30.65 -37.09 2.35
CA GLN A 83 -31.06 -38.15 3.28
C GLN A 83 -32.59 -38.38 3.25
N LYS A 84 -33.38 -37.30 3.22
CA LYS A 84 -34.85 -37.39 3.13
C LYS A 84 -35.33 -38.04 1.82
N HIS A 85 -34.61 -37.81 0.72
CA HIS A 85 -34.96 -38.31 -0.61
C HIS A 85 -34.19 -39.57 -1.03
N ALA A 86 -33.34 -40.13 -0.17
CA ALA A 86 -32.56 -41.34 -0.43
C ALA A 86 -33.40 -42.53 -0.96
N PRO A 87 -34.63 -42.81 -0.47
CA PRO A 87 -35.46 -43.89 -1.01
C PRO A 87 -35.91 -43.69 -2.46
N VAL A 88 -36.01 -42.43 -2.91
CA VAL A 88 -36.37 -42.05 -4.29
C VAL A 88 -35.14 -42.05 -5.19
N MET A 89 -33.97 -41.74 -4.64
CA MET A 89 -32.69 -41.80 -5.32
C MET A 89 -32.25 -43.24 -5.58
N ASP A 90 -32.56 -44.21 -4.73
CA ASP A 90 -32.20 -45.63 -4.98
C ASP A 90 -33.03 -46.31 -6.09
N ASN A 91 -33.98 -45.59 -6.70
CA ASN A 91 -34.78 -46.09 -7.81
C ASN A 91 -34.15 -45.69 -9.16
N ASP A 92 -33.78 -46.66 -10.00
CA ASP A 92 -33.14 -46.41 -11.31
C ASP A 92 -34.14 -46.01 -12.42
N ASN A 93 -35.28 -45.46 -12.03
CA ASN A 93 -36.19 -44.84 -12.99
C ASN A 93 -35.62 -43.48 -13.47
N VAL A 94 -36.16 -42.97 -14.58
CA VAL A 94 -35.67 -41.72 -15.20
C VAL A 94 -35.68 -40.54 -14.22
N ASP A 95 -36.65 -40.48 -13.32
CA ASP A 95 -36.79 -39.42 -12.32
C ASP A 95 -35.70 -39.51 -11.22
N GLY A 96 -35.40 -40.72 -10.74
CA GLY A 96 -34.32 -40.98 -9.77
C GLY A 96 -32.94 -40.71 -10.35
N VAL A 97 -32.68 -41.11 -11.60
CA VAL A 97 -31.43 -40.78 -12.30
C VAL A 97 -31.28 -39.27 -12.51
N ALA A 98 -32.34 -38.57 -12.92
CA ALA A 98 -32.32 -37.11 -13.05
C ALA A 98 -32.00 -36.41 -11.72
N LYS A 99 -32.58 -36.90 -10.62
CA LYS A 99 -32.29 -36.40 -9.26
C LYS A 99 -30.85 -36.65 -8.81
N LYS A 100 -30.27 -37.82 -9.11
CA LYS A 100 -28.84 -38.11 -8.87
C LYS A 100 -27.92 -37.14 -9.60
N VAL A 101 -28.18 -36.89 -10.89
CA VAL A 101 -27.38 -35.97 -11.72
C VAL A 101 -27.46 -34.54 -11.19
N LEU A 102 -28.65 -34.07 -10.86
CA LEU A 102 -28.86 -32.71 -10.33
C LEU A 102 -28.17 -32.52 -8.98
N TRP A 103 -28.26 -33.50 -8.09
CA TRP A 103 -27.52 -33.46 -6.82
C TRP A 103 -26.00 -33.48 -7.03
N SER A 104 -25.49 -34.35 -7.90
CA SER A 104 -24.06 -34.41 -8.23
C SER A 104 -23.56 -33.06 -8.76
N ASN A 105 -24.34 -32.38 -9.61
CA ASN A 105 -23.99 -31.06 -10.12
C ASN A 105 -23.94 -30.01 -8.99
N ARG A 106 -24.90 -30.04 -8.06
CA ARG A 106 -24.91 -29.12 -6.90
C ARG A 106 -23.73 -29.35 -5.96
N GLN A 107 -23.34 -30.60 -5.74
CA GLN A 107 -22.15 -30.91 -4.92
C GLN A 107 -20.86 -30.40 -5.57
N ILE A 108 -20.75 -30.50 -6.90
CA ILE A 108 -19.63 -29.96 -7.67
C ILE A 108 -19.60 -28.42 -7.56
N GLU A 109 -20.75 -27.76 -7.78
CA GLU A 109 -20.88 -26.31 -7.67
C GLU A 109 -20.53 -25.80 -6.25
N LEU A 110 -20.99 -26.48 -5.20
CA LEU A 110 -20.65 -26.16 -3.81
C LEU A 110 -19.15 -26.28 -3.54
N THR A 111 -18.51 -27.33 -4.06
CA THR A 111 -17.05 -27.53 -3.95
C THR A 111 -16.28 -26.42 -4.68
N GLN A 112 -16.77 -26.00 -5.85
CA GLN A 112 -16.19 -24.90 -6.61
C GLN A 112 -16.35 -23.56 -5.87
N LEU A 113 -17.49 -23.30 -5.24
CA LEU A 113 -17.72 -22.10 -4.44
C LEU A 113 -16.83 -22.07 -3.20
N ASN A 114 -16.68 -23.20 -2.48
CA ASN A 114 -15.73 -23.31 -1.37
C ASN A 114 -14.29 -23.02 -1.82
N THR A 115 -13.89 -23.55 -2.97
CA THR A 115 -12.55 -23.31 -3.53
C THR A 115 -12.37 -21.84 -3.92
N ALA A 116 -13.39 -21.24 -4.54
CA ALA A 116 -13.38 -19.83 -4.91
C ALA A 116 -13.35 -18.89 -3.69
N LEU A 117 -14.07 -19.22 -2.62
CA LEU A 117 -14.07 -18.45 -1.38
C LEU A 117 -12.71 -18.48 -0.71
N LYS A 118 -12.07 -19.65 -0.68
CA LYS A 118 -10.71 -19.80 -0.16
C LYS A 118 -9.71 -19.01 -0.99
N ALA A 119 -9.80 -19.09 -2.32
CA ALA A 119 -8.95 -18.29 -3.20
C ALA A 119 -9.15 -16.77 -2.97
N LEU A 120 -10.40 -16.33 -2.80
CA LEU A 120 -10.74 -14.93 -2.50
C LEU A 120 -10.13 -14.47 -1.16
N GLU A 121 -10.19 -15.31 -0.13
CA GLU A 121 -9.55 -15.04 1.17
C GLU A 121 -8.03 -14.96 1.07
N ASP A 122 -7.41 -15.85 0.29
CA ASP A 122 -5.96 -15.97 0.15
C ASP A 122 -5.34 -14.89 -0.76
N SER A 123 -6.00 -14.51 -1.87
CA SER A 123 -5.41 -13.61 -2.89
C SER A 123 -5.91 -12.17 -2.82
N GLU A 124 -7.18 -11.95 -2.47
CA GLU A 124 -7.82 -10.63 -2.57
C GLU A 124 -8.12 -9.99 -1.22
N SER A 125 -7.70 -10.60 -0.10
CA SER A 125 -7.86 -9.98 1.21
C SER A 125 -7.10 -8.65 1.22
N PRO A 126 -7.78 -7.50 1.41
CA PRO A 126 -7.12 -6.22 1.54
C PRO A 126 -6.41 -6.21 2.90
N ILE A 127 -5.17 -6.73 2.91
CA ILE A 127 -4.30 -6.67 4.07
C ILE A 127 -3.73 -5.26 4.08
N VAL A 128 -4.11 -4.49 5.10
CA VAL A 128 -3.37 -3.29 5.50
C VAL A 128 -1.92 -3.75 5.73
N PRO A 129 -0.93 -3.31 4.93
CA PRO A 129 0.44 -3.76 5.11
C PRO A 129 0.86 -3.50 6.55
N GLU A 130 1.41 -4.51 7.25
CA GLU A 130 1.92 -4.32 8.62
C GLU A 130 3.00 -3.23 8.64
N SER A 131 3.71 -3.07 7.52
CA SER A 131 4.68 -2.01 7.29
C SER A 131 4.07 -0.61 7.18
N TYR A 132 2.79 -0.45 6.84
CA TYR A 132 2.17 0.85 6.55
C TYR A 132 2.33 1.83 7.72
N ARG A 133 1.95 1.41 8.93
CA ARG A 133 2.08 2.24 10.13
C ARG A 133 3.54 2.53 10.47
N SER A 134 4.42 1.55 10.27
CA SER A 134 5.85 1.72 10.51
C SER A 134 6.47 2.74 9.55
N VAL A 135 6.11 2.67 8.26
CA VAL A 135 6.59 3.57 7.21
C VAL A 135 6.08 4.99 7.46
N LEU A 136 4.76 5.17 7.68
CA LEU A 136 4.21 6.48 8.02
C LEU A 136 4.84 7.07 9.28
N ASN A 137 5.01 6.29 10.34
CA ASN A 137 5.65 6.78 11.57
C ASN A 137 7.11 7.20 11.34
N ARG A 138 7.85 6.46 10.52
CA ARG A 138 9.23 6.82 10.16
C ARG A 138 9.26 8.14 9.39
N ILE A 139 8.45 8.27 8.33
CA ILE A 139 8.33 9.49 7.52
C ILE A 139 7.97 10.69 8.41
N HIS A 140 6.99 10.52 9.30
CA HIS A 140 6.60 11.56 10.25
C HIS A 140 7.73 11.96 11.20
N GLY A 141 8.50 10.98 11.70
CA GLY A 141 9.69 11.22 12.53
C GLY A 141 10.77 12.03 11.79
N ASP A 142 10.92 11.77 10.50
CA ASP A 142 11.90 12.42 9.64
C ASP A 142 11.45 13.80 9.12
N PHE A 143 10.18 14.20 9.27
CA PHE A 143 9.71 15.54 8.86
C PHE A 143 10.47 16.69 9.53
N LYS A 144 10.80 16.57 10.82
CA LYS A 144 11.61 17.61 11.48
C LYS A 144 13.00 17.73 10.86
N ARG A 145 13.58 16.60 10.42
CA ARG A 145 14.89 16.57 9.77
C ARG A 145 14.81 17.16 8.36
N LEU A 146 13.76 16.85 7.61
CA LEU A 146 13.49 17.44 6.29
C LEU A 146 13.20 18.95 6.37
N ASP A 147 12.47 19.41 7.40
CA ASP A 147 12.28 20.84 7.65
C ASP A 147 13.60 21.54 7.96
N GLY A 148 14.49 20.91 8.75
CA GLY A 148 15.85 21.38 8.98
C GLY A 148 16.69 21.47 7.69
N GLY A 149 16.34 20.68 6.67
CA GLY A 149 16.95 20.76 5.35
C GLY A 149 16.77 22.10 4.67
N VAL A 150 15.65 22.81 4.92
CA VAL A 150 15.43 24.17 4.41
C VAL A 150 16.51 25.11 4.94
N THR A 151 16.84 24.99 6.23
CA THR A 151 17.91 25.76 6.87
C THR A 151 19.27 25.40 6.29
N LEU A 152 19.59 24.11 6.12
CA LEU A 152 20.86 23.65 5.56
C LEU A 152 21.07 24.11 4.11
N TYR A 153 20.02 24.07 3.29
CA TYR A 153 20.06 24.63 1.93
C TYR A 153 20.32 26.15 1.93
N HIS A 154 19.70 26.89 2.85
CA HIS A 154 19.91 28.32 2.99
C HIS A 154 21.34 28.64 3.46
N GLU A 155 21.85 27.87 4.41
CA GLU A 155 23.23 27.97 4.91
C GLU A 155 24.24 27.66 3.80
N LEU A 156 24.01 26.61 3.01
CA LEU A 156 24.86 26.27 1.88
C LEU A 156 24.85 27.36 0.80
N LEU A 157 23.68 27.92 0.46
CA LEU A 157 23.56 29.07 -0.45
C LEU A 157 24.34 30.29 0.05
N THR A 158 24.25 30.56 1.36
CA THR A 158 24.96 31.67 2.00
C THR A 158 26.46 31.42 2.03
N ALA A 159 26.89 30.20 2.35
CA ALA A 159 28.29 29.80 2.33
C ALA A 159 28.90 29.90 0.93
N CYS A 160 28.13 29.56 -0.11
CA CYS A 160 28.57 29.67 -1.51
C CYS A 160 28.74 31.12 -1.99
N THR A 161 28.07 32.09 -1.36
CA THR A 161 28.19 33.52 -1.70
C THR A 161 29.13 34.28 -0.76
N SER A 162 29.51 33.68 0.37
CA SER A 162 30.42 34.26 1.35
C SER A 162 31.88 34.19 0.88
N GLU A 163 32.59 35.32 0.95
CA GLU A 163 34.03 35.38 0.70
C GLU A 163 34.88 34.79 1.84
N THR A 164 34.25 34.54 3.00
CA THR A 164 34.94 34.06 4.22
C THR A 164 34.75 32.57 4.49
N ALA A 165 33.83 31.91 3.78
CA ALA A 165 33.58 30.49 3.97
C ALA A 165 34.80 29.64 3.54
N ALA A 166 35.12 28.62 4.35
CA ALA A 166 36.12 27.62 3.98
C ALA A 166 35.50 26.63 2.99
N PHE A 167 36.25 26.28 1.94
CA PHE A 167 35.77 25.34 0.92
C PHE A 167 35.36 23.97 1.49
N GLU A 168 36.11 23.45 2.48
CA GLU A 168 35.78 22.20 3.21
C GLU A 168 34.40 22.28 3.89
N ALA A 169 34.04 23.44 4.45
CA ALA A 169 32.73 23.63 5.09
C ALA A 169 31.59 23.65 4.07
N ILE A 170 31.83 24.20 2.87
CA ILE A 170 30.86 24.16 1.75
C ILE A 170 30.65 22.71 1.30
N LEU A 171 31.71 21.90 1.23
CA LEU A 171 31.59 20.48 0.87
C LEU A 171 30.83 19.67 1.93
N ALA A 172 31.08 19.91 3.23
CA ALA A 172 30.34 19.25 4.29
C ALA A 172 28.84 19.58 4.22
N LEU A 173 28.47 20.86 4.09
CA LEU A 173 27.08 21.28 3.93
C LEU A 173 26.44 20.70 2.67
N LYS A 174 27.19 20.61 1.57
CA LYS A 174 26.72 19.97 0.33
C LYS A 174 26.38 18.50 0.56
N GLN A 175 27.23 17.77 1.27
CA GLN A 175 26.99 16.36 1.56
C GLN A 175 25.75 16.16 2.44
N GLU A 176 25.57 16.98 3.48
CA GLU A 176 24.37 16.93 4.33
C GLU A 176 23.08 17.19 3.53
N VAL A 177 23.13 18.16 2.60
CA VAL A 177 22.02 18.44 1.67
C VAL A 177 21.73 17.26 0.74
N GLU A 178 22.76 16.59 0.21
CA GLU A 178 22.60 15.41 -0.65
C GLU A 178 21.99 14.22 0.11
N GLU A 179 22.35 14.03 1.38
CA GLU A 179 21.74 13.00 2.24
C GLU A 179 20.25 13.28 2.50
N LEU A 180 19.88 14.55 2.66
CA LEU A 180 18.48 14.95 2.81
C LEU A 180 17.68 14.79 1.51
N ASP A 181 18.27 15.09 0.37
CA ASP A 181 17.66 14.85 -0.94
C ASP A 181 17.38 13.35 -1.14
N ALA A 182 18.34 12.49 -0.76
CA ALA A 182 18.18 11.04 -0.83
C ALA A 182 17.06 10.54 0.09
N LEU A 183 17.02 11.04 1.34
CA LEU A 183 15.96 10.71 2.30
C LEU A 183 14.57 11.14 1.79
N LEU A 184 14.48 12.36 1.24
CA LEU A 184 13.25 12.89 0.65
C LEU A 184 12.76 12.00 -0.51
N SER A 185 13.66 11.66 -1.44
CA SER A 185 13.32 10.79 -2.57
C SER A 185 12.91 9.38 -2.14
N GLN A 186 13.54 8.85 -1.08
CA GLN A 186 13.14 7.58 -0.50
C GLN A 186 11.72 7.66 0.04
N HIS A 187 11.39 8.68 0.83
CA HIS A 187 10.04 8.82 1.39
C HIS A 187 8.97 9.12 0.34
N GLU A 188 9.28 9.88 -0.71
CA GLU A 188 8.38 10.06 -1.87
C GLU A 188 8.03 8.69 -2.49
N THR A 189 9.04 7.82 -2.68
CA THR A 189 8.84 6.47 -3.23
C THR A 189 8.00 5.61 -2.27
N GLU A 190 8.31 5.64 -0.98
CA GLU A 190 7.60 4.88 0.04
C GLU A 190 6.12 5.27 0.14
N LEU A 191 5.79 6.58 0.09
CA LEU A 191 4.39 7.02 0.08
C LEU A 191 3.67 6.59 -1.20
N GLN A 192 4.33 6.72 -2.35
CA GLN A 192 3.75 6.32 -3.63
C GLN A 192 3.46 4.81 -3.69
N GLU A 193 4.37 3.98 -3.17
CA GLU A 193 4.17 2.54 -3.04
C GLU A 193 2.98 2.24 -2.11
N LEU A 194 2.91 2.89 -0.94
CA LEU A 194 1.78 2.72 -0.03
C LEU A 194 0.45 3.14 -0.64
N GLU A 195 0.41 4.26 -1.37
CA GLU A 195 -0.79 4.73 -2.06
C GLU A 195 -1.25 3.72 -3.11
N THR A 196 -0.32 3.29 -3.97
CA THR A 196 -0.60 2.34 -5.04
C THR A 196 -1.09 1.00 -4.49
N ASP A 197 -0.41 0.46 -3.47
CA ASP A 197 -0.80 -0.79 -2.83
C ASP A 197 -2.18 -0.68 -2.18
N THR A 198 -2.46 0.43 -1.51
CA THR A 198 -3.73 0.65 -0.81
C THR A 198 -4.89 0.75 -1.80
N GLN A 199 -4.74 1.58 -2.84
CA GLN A 199 -5.80 1.78 -3.85
C GLN A 199 -6.06 0.49 -4.65
N THR A 200 -5.01 -0.15 -5.15
CA THR A 200 -5.12 -1.36 -5.98
C THR A 200 -5.80 -2.49 -5.21
N ARG A 201 -5.38 -2.73 -3.97
CA ARG A 201 -5.96 -3.82 -3.15
C ARG A 201 -7.41 -3.52 -2.78
N TYR A 202 -7.74 -2.27 -2.50
CA TYR A 202 -9.12 -1.87 -2.21
C TYR A 202 -10.04 -2.19 -3.40
N GLU A 203 -9.73 -1.65 -4.58
CA GLU A 203 -10.56 -1.81 -5.77
C GLU A 203 -10.71 -3.28 -6.18
N LEU A 204 -9.61 -4.05 -6.15
CA LEU A 204 -9.63 -5.48 -6.46
C LEU A 204 -10.51 -6.25 -5.46
N SER A 205 -10.38 -5.96 -4.17
CA SER A 205 -11.15 -6.65 -3.13
C SER A 205 -12.65 -6.36 -3.19
N GLU A 206 -13.07 -5.13 -3.52
CA GLU A 206 -14.49 -4.78 -3.69
C GLU A 206 -15.12 -5.50 -4.89
N VAL A 207 -14.43 -5.49 -6.03
CA VAL A 207 -14.90 -6.16 -7.25
C VAL A 207 -14.99 -7.66 -7.00
N ALA A 208 -13.95 -8.27 -6.42
CA ALA A 208 -13.90 -9.70 -6.18
C ALA A 208 -14.97 -10.15 -5.17
N LEU A 209 -15.22 -9.38 -4.11
CA LEU A 209 -16.32 -9.64 -3.17
C LEU A 209 -17.68 -9.58 -3.87
N SER A 210 -17.90 -8.57 -4.71
CA SER A 210 -19.19 -8.37 -5.40
C SER A 210 -19.47 -9.52 -6.38
N MET A 211 -18.46 -9.90 -7.16
CA MET A 211 -18.56 -11.05 -8.07
C MET A 211 -18.80 -12.37 -7.31
N PHE A 212 -18.14 -12.56 -6.17
CA PHE A 212 -18.39 -13.74 -5.34
C PHE A 212 -19.81 -13.74 -4.78
N GLN A 213 -20.28 -12.60 -4.28
CA GLN A 213 -21.63 -12.44 -3.73
C GLN A 213 -22.69 -12.80 -4.76
N GLU A 214 -22.58 -12.31 -6.00
CA GLU A 214 -23.51 -12.64 -7.08
C GLU A 214 -23.56 -14.15 -7.35
N ARG A 215 -22.39 -14.80 -7.39
CA ARG A 215 -22.29 -16.27 -7.60
C ARG A 215 -22.89 -17.06 -6.43
N PHE A 216 -22.64 -16.60 -5.20
CA PHE A 216 -23.16 -17.23 -4.00
C PHE A 216 -24.70 -17.13 -3.93
N GLU A 217 -25.26 -15.95 -4.18
CA GLU A 217 -26.72 -15.75 -4.18
C GLU A 217 -27.41 -16.53 -5.31
N ALA A 218 -26.81 -16.58 -6.50
CA ALA A 218 -27.34 -17.38 -7.61
C ALA A 218 -27.39 -18.87 -7.28
N PHE A 219 -26.34 -19.39 -6.61
CA PHE A 219 -26.30 -20.78 -6.18
C PHE A 219 -27.30 -21.07 -5.06
N LYS A 220 -27.37 -20.19 -4.05
CA LYS A 220 -28.34 -20.28 -2.95
C LYS A 220 -29.77 -20.33 -3.48
N ALA A 221 -30.16 -19.39 -4.34
CA ALA A 221 -31.46 -19.40 -4.99
C ALA A 221 -31.71 -20.70 -5.76
N GLY A 222 -30.70 -21.22 -6.47
CA GLY A 222 -30.77 -22.50 -7.17
C GLY A 222 -30.97 -23.73 -6.27
N CYS A 223 -30.72 -23.62 -4.96
CA CYS A 223 -30.95 -24.66 -3.97
C CYS A 223 -32.34 -24.56 -3.30
N GLU A 224 -32.95 -23.37 -3.25
CA GLU A 224 -34.28 -23.15 -2.63
C GLU A 224 -35.46 -23.70 -3.46
N PHE A 225 -35.24 -24.04 -4.73
CA PHE A 225 -36.26 -24.59 -5.65
C PHE A 225 -36.34 -26.13 -5.67
N TRP A 226 -35.83 -26.82 -4.64
CA TRP A 226 -35.79 -28.28 -4.49
C TRP A 226 -36.38 -28.73 -3.16
#